data_AF-A0A7Y5JWR6-F1
#
_entry.id   AF-A0A7Y5JWR6-F1
#
_cell.length_a   1.000
_cell.length_b   1.000
_cell.length_c   1.000
_cell.angle_alpha   90.00
_cell.angle_beta   90.00
_cell.angle_gamma   90.00
#
_symmetry.space_group_name_H-M   'P 1'
#
loop_
_entity.id
_entity.type
_entity.pdbx_description
1 polymer ?
#
loop_
_entity_poly.entity_id
_entity_poly.type
_entity_poly.pdbx_seq_one_letter_code
_entity_poly.pdbx_strand_id
1 'polypeptide(L)'
;CPAMEAIASRISVEARALGYAADVRTKLSPPWTTDWITDEGRASLERFGIAPPGPTPAGESRGPVALNLSRHVVACPRCGSDDTTEIAHFGSTACKALRRCNACLEPFDEFKAI
;
A
#
# COMPACT_ATOMS: atom_id res chain seq x y z
N CYS A 1 4.98 10.71 -4.72
CA CYS A 1 3.63 10.51 -4.16
C CYS A 1 3.11 11.84 -3.62
N PRO A 2 1.95 12.35 -4.06
CA PRO A 2 1.44 13.66 -3.64
C PRO A 2 1.12 13.73 -2.13
N ALA A 3 0.87 12.59 -1.46
CA ALA A 3 0.61 12.56 -0.03
C ALA A 3 1.80 13.00 0.84
N MET A 4 3.03 12.99 0.31
CA MET A 4 4.24 13.31 1.09
C MET A 4 4.24 14.75 1.59
N GLU A 5 3.83 15.70 0.76
CA GLU A 5 3.75 17.13 1.14
C GLU A 5 2.68 17.36 2.20
N ALA A 6 1.51 16.71 2.05
CA ALA A 6 0.43 16.78 3.03
C ALA A 6 0.85 16.19 4.38
N ILE A 7 1.60 15.09 4.39
CA ILE A 7 2.16 14.48 5.61
C ILE A 7 3.16 15.43 6.27
N ALA A 8 4.12 15.98 5.52
CA ALA A 8 5.12 16.91 6.05
C ALA A 8 4.50 18.18 6.65
N SER A 9 3.50 18.74 5.96
CA SER A 9 2.72 19.87 6.46
C SER A 9 2.00 19.53 7.75
N ARG A 10 1.30 18.37 7.81
CA ARG A 10 0.57 17.96 9.01
C ARG A 10 1.50 17.72 10.21
N ILE A 11 2.66 17.09 10.01
CA ILE A 11 3.67 16.95 11.08
C ILE A 11 4.05 18.32 11.65
N SER A 12 4.27 19.31 10.79
CA SER A 12 4.65 20.67 11.20
C SER A 12 3.53 21.38 11.98
N VAL A 13 2.27 21.17 11.59
CA VAL A 13 1.10 21.71 12.29
C VAL A 13 0.96 21.09 13.68
N GLU A 14 0.98 19.76 13.78
CA GLU A 14 0.82 19.06 15.05
C GLU A 14 1.98 19.34 16.01
N ALA A 15 3.22 19.40 15.51
CA ALA A 15 4.38 19.74 16.33
C ALA A 15 4.26 21.13 16.96
N ARG A 16 3.82 22.13 16.17
CA ARG A 16 3.60 23.50 16.67
C ARG A 16 2.48 23.57 17.70
N ALA A 17 1.40 22.81 17.51
CA ALA A 17 0.31 22.73 18.49
C ALA A 17 0.79 22.20 19.85
N LEU A 18 1.85 21.39 19.86
CA LEU A 18 2.51 20.87 21.06
C LEU A 18 3.70 21.73 21.53
N GLY A 19 3.97 22.88 20.90
CA GLY A 19 5.06 23.79 21.28
C GLY A 19 6.44 23.43 20.70
N TYR A 20 6.50 22.50 19.75
CA TYR A 20 7.75 22.08 19.10
C TYR A 20 7.93 22.70 17.71
N ALA A 21 9.19 22.87 17.30
CA ALA A 21 9.56 23.16 15.93
C ALA A 21 9.97 21.86 15.22
N ALA A 22 9.32 21.54 14.09
CA ALA A 22 9.65 20.36 13.29
C ALA A 22 10.53 20.73 12.08
N ASP A 23 11.59 19.95 11.86
CA ASP A 23 12.36 19.89 10.61
C ASP A 23 12.09 18.53 9.93
N VAL A 24 11.33 18.54 8.82
CA VAL A 24 10.93 17.32 8.11
C VAL A 24 11.80 17.14 6.88
N ARG A 25 12.61 16.07 6.87
CA ARG A 25 13.50 15.73 5.75
C ARG A 25 13.06 14.45 5.05
N THR A 26 12.78 14.55 3.76
CA THR A 26 12.48 13.38 2.92
C THR A 26 13.76 12.64 2.57
N LYS A 27 13.81 11.33 2.85
CA LYS A 27 14.91 10.44 2.47
C LYS A 27 14.42 9.41 1.47
N LEU A 28 15.18 9.19 0.39
CA LEU A 28 14.85 8.22 -0.66
C LEU A 28 15.66 6.92 -0.58
N SER A 29 16.66 6.86 0.31
CA SER A 29 17.55 5.70 0.46
C SER A 29 17.76 5.34 1.95
N PRO A 30 17.63 4.07 2.36
CA PRO A 30 17.13 2.95 1.55
C PRO A 30 15.68 3.21 1.08
N PRO A 31 15.26 2.60 -0.04
CA PRO A 31 13.89 2.77 -0.52
C PRO A 31 12.92 2.24 0.54
N TRP A 32 11.80 2.93 0.67
CA TRP A 32 10.68 2.41 1.45
C TRP A 32 10.10 1.17 0.75
N THR A 33 9.70 0.17 1.53
CA THR A 33 9.02 -1.04 1.04
C THR A 33 7.76 -1.31 1.85
N THR A 34 6.77 -1.93 1.20
CA THR A 34 5.56 -2.43 1.87
C THR A 34 5.83 -3.50 2.92
N ASP A 35 7.01 -4.14 2.90
CA ASP A 35 7.42 -5.08 3.95
C ASP A 35 7.55 -4.42 5.32
N TRP A 36 7.69 -3.09 5.39
CA TRP A 36 7.74 -2.37 6.66
C TRP A 36 6.35 -2.12 7.27
N ILE A 37 5.26 -2.49 6.59
CA ILE A 37 3.91 -2.41 7.14
C ILE A 37 3.73 -3.54 8.15
N THR A 38 3.42 -3.17 9.39
CA THR A 38 3.17 -4.11 10.51
C THR A 38 1.93 -4.96 10.26
N ASP A 39 1.83 -6.11 10.94
CA ASP A 39 0.64 -6.98 10.88
C ASP A 39 -0.63 -6.25 11.32
N GLU A 40 -0.53 -5.38 12.34
CA GLU A 40 -1.63 -4.51 12.76
C GLU A 40 -2.05 -3.54 11.65
N GLY A 41 -1.08 -2.98 10.93
CA GLY A 41 -1.33 -2.12 9.77
C GLY A 41 -2.05 -2.87 8.65
N ARG A 42 -1.60 -4.09 8.34
CA ARG A 42 -2.24 -4.98 7.34
C ARG A 42 -3.67 -5.33 7.73
N ALA A 43 -3.89 -5.72 8.98
CA ALA A 43 -5.23 -6.00 9.50
C ALA A 43 -6.13 -4.75 9.51
N SER A 44 -5.56 -3.56 9.74
CA SER A 44 -6.31 -2.30 9.69
C SER A 44 -6.76 -1.94 8.27
N LEU A 45 -5.92 -2.20 7.26
CA LEU A 45 -6.30 -2.05 5.85
C LEU A 45 -7.47 -2.97 5.50
N GLU A 46 -7.36 -4.25 5.87
CA GLU A 46 -8.40 -5.24 5.59
C GLU A 46 -9.73 -4.90 6.27
N ARG A 47 -9.71 -4.51 7.56
CA ARG A 47 -10.90 -4.02 8.27
C ARG A 47 -11.52 -2.78 7.64
N PHE A 48 -10.70 -1.92 7.03
CA PHE A 48 -11.18 -0.75 6.29
C PHE A 48 -11.75 -1.11 4.91
N GLY A 49 -11.61 -2.36 4.45
CA GLY A 49 -12.04 -2.81 3.13
C GLY A 49 -11.00 -2.56 2.04
N ILE A 50 -9.73 -2.35 2.40
CA ILE A 50 -8.60 -2.28 1.46
C ILE A 50 -7.85 -3.61 1.53
N ALA A 51 -7.64 -4.26 0.38
CA ALA A 51 -6.80 -5.44 0.36
C ALA A 51 -5.34 -5.04 0.69
N PRO A 52 -4.72 -5.64 1.73
CA PRO A 52 -3.34 -5.32 2.10
C PRO A 52 -2.36 -5.73 1.00
N PRO A 53 -1.16 -5.13 0.93
CA PRO A 53 -0.20 -5.47 -0.09
C PRO A 53 0.24 -6.93 0.06
N GLY A 54 0.33 -7.64 -1.07
CA GLY A 54 0.90 -8.97 -1.12
C GLY A 54 2.38 -8.98 -0.69
N PRO A 55 2.97 -10.17 -0.51
CA PRO A 55 4.40 -10.29 -0.24
C PRO A 55 5.20 -9.65 -1.39
N THR A 56 6.16 -8.80 -1.05
CA THR A 56 7.09 -8.27 -2.04
C THR A 56 8.01 -9.39 -2.52
N PRO A 57 8.35 -9.49 -3.82
CA PRO A 57 9.39 -10.40 -4.27
C PRO A 57 10.67 -10.07 -3.49
N ALA A 58 11.21 -11.05 -2.76
CA ALA A 58 12.34 -10.84 -1.85
C ALA A 58 13.47 -10.02 -2.51
N GLY A 59 13.62 -8.76 -2.07
CA GLY A 59 14.60 -7.83 -2.59
C GLY A 59 15.87 -7.86 -1.78
N GLU A 60 16.82 -8.74 -2.13
CA GLU A 60 18.28 -8.59 -1.95
C GLU A 60 19.00 -9.84 -2.50
N SER A 61 18.75 -10.24 -3.75
CA SER A 61 19.69 -11.17 -4.40
C SER A 61 20.77 -10.37 -5.12
N ARG A 62 22.03 -10.52 -4.70
CA ARG A 62 23.19 -10.16 -5.52
C ARG A 62 23.24 -11.13 -6.71
N GLY A 63 22.37 -10.91 -7.69
CA GLY A 63 22.15 -11.81 -8.82
C GLY A 63 21.23 -11.19 -9.88
N PRO A 64 20.93 -11.92 -10.96
CA PRO A 64 20.01 -11.47 -12.00
C PRO A 64 18.63 -11.16 -11.42
N VAL A 65 17.97 -10.10 -11.91
CA VAL A 65 16.59 -9.76 -11.53
C VAL A 65 15.67 -10.92 -11.91
N ALA A 66 15.12 -11.61 -10.90
CA ALA A 66 14.18 -12.69 -11.13
C ALA A 66 12.85 -12.15 -11.66
N LEU A 67 12.40 -12.67 -12.80
CA LEU A 67 11.05 -12.40 -13.31
C LEU A 67 10.07 -13.32 -12.59
N ASN A 68 9.17 -12.73 -11.79
CA ASN A 68 8.08 -13.49 -11.21
C ASN A 68 6.92 -13.56 -12.22
N LEU A 69 6.66 -14.78 -12.73
CA LEU A 69 5.55 -15.07 -13.64
C LEU A 69 4.29 -15.55 -12.90
N SER A 70 4.27 -15.49 -11.57
CA SER A 70 3.08 -15.83 -10.79
C SER A 70 1.95 -14.84 -11.09
N ARG A 71 0.74 -15.36 -11.22
CA ARG A 71 -0.47 -14.54 -11.27
C ARG A 71 -0.57 -13.73 -9.97
N HIS A 72 -0.75 -12.41 -10.11
CA HIS A 72 -1.01 -11.53 -8.97
C HIS A 72 -2.42 -11.80 -8.43
N VAL A 73 -2.49 -12.47 -7.28
CA VAL A 73 -3.74 -12.87 -6.62
C VAL A 73 -3.97 -11.93 -5.44
N VAL A 74 -5.18 -11.37 -5.37
CA VAL A 74 -5.59 -10.42 -4.34
C VAL A 74 -6.94 -10.84 -3.81
N ALA A 75 -6.97 -11.24 -2.55
CA ALA A 75 -8.19 -11.65 -1.88
C ALA A 75 -9.13 -10.45 -1.65
N CYS A 76 -10.42 -10.65 -1.87
CA CYS A 76 -11.44 -9.66 -1.56
C CYS A 76 -11.53 -9.46 -0.03
N PRO A 77 -11.36 -8.24 0.50
CA PRO A 77 -11.38 -7.99 1.95
C PRO A 77 -12.77 -8.18 2.58
N ARG A 78 -13.82 -8.36 1.77
CA ARG A 78 -15.19 -8.57 2.25
C ARG A 78 -15.58 -10.04 2.34
N CYS A 79 -15.20 -10.86 1.37
CA CYS A 79 -15.65 -12.25 1.27
C CYS A 79 -14.51 -13.29 1.22
N GLY A 80 -13.26 -12.84 1.17
CA GLY A 80 -12.08 -13.71 1.09
C GLY A 80 -11.85 -14.38 -0.25
N SER A 81 -12.66 -14.12 -1.28
CA SER A 81 -12.48 -14.72 -2.60
C SER A 81 -11.25 -14.17 -3.32
N ASP A 82 -10.46 -15.07 -3.91
CA ASP A 82 -9.32 -14.76 -4.79
C ASP A 82 -9.74 -14.46 -6.24
N ASP A 83 -11.01 -14.65 -6.58
CA ASP A 83 -11.56 -14.34 -7.89
C ASP A 83 -11.81 -12.83 -8.03
N THR A 84 -10.74 -12.08 -8.24
CA THR A 84 -10.76 -10.62 -8.35
C THR A 84 -10.08 -10.13 -9.62
N THR A 85 -10.69 -9.13 -10.25
CA THR A 85 -10.19 -8.52 -11.49
C THR A 85 -9.77 -7.07 -11.21
N GLU A 86 -8.57 -6.71 -11.64
CA GLU A 86 -8.14 -5.31 -11.65
C GLU A 86 -8.95 -4.53 -12.70
N ILE A 87 -9.60 -3.46 -12.28
CA ILE A 87 -10.34 -2.55 -13.16
C ILE A 87 -9.43 -1.41 -13.60
N ALA A 88 -8.65 -0.87 -12.67
CA ALA A 88 -7.73 0.21 -12.94
C ALA A 88 -6.47 0.09 -12.08
N HIS A 89 -5.32 0.30 -12.70
CA HIS A 89 -4.03 0.24 -12.02
C HIS A 89 -3.82 1.34 -10.97
N PHE A 90 -4.62 2.40 -11.05
CA PHE A 90 -4.65 3.50 -10.09
C PHE A 90 -6.10 3.74 -9.65
N GLY A 91 -6.35 3.60 -8.35
CA GLY A 91 -7.64 3.84 -7.72
C GLY A 91 -7.71 5.22 -7.06
N SER A 92 -8.16 5.26 -5.81
CA SER A 92 -8.27 6.51 -5.02
C SER A 92 -6.94 7.24 -4.80
N THR A 93 -5.81 6.53 -4.92
CA THR A 93 -4.45 7.06 -4.80
C THR A 93 -3.51 6.27 -5.71
N ALA A 94 -2.35 6.84 -6.06
CA ALA A 94 -1.38 6.18 -6.94
C ALA A 94 -0.80 4.86 -6.39
N CYS A 95 -0.76 4.69 -5.06
CA CYS A 95 -0.32 3.46 -4.42
C CYS A 95 -1.41 2.38 -4.35
N LYS A 96 -2.64 2.67 -4.81
CA LYS A 96 -3.74 1.71 -4.80
C LYS A 96 -4.19 1.37 -6.21
N ALA A 97 -4.59 0.13 -6.44
CA ALA A 97 -5.31 -0.30 -7.64
C ALA A 97 -6.79 -0.52 -7.30
N LEU A 98 -7.67 -0.20 -8.24
CA LEU A 98 -9.10 -0.50 -8.11
C LEU A 98 -9.37 -1.91 -8.65
N ARG A 99 -10.00 -2.75 -7.83
CA ARG A 99 -10.40 -4.12 -8.20
C ARG A 99 -11.90 -4.31 -8.03
N ARG A 100 -12.43 -5.36 -8.64
CA ARG A 100 -13.76 -5.91 -8.35
C ARG A 100 -13.66 -7.39 -8.07
N CYS A 101 -14.36 -7.83 -7.02
CA CYS A 101 -14.54 -9.26 -6.76
C CYS A 101 -15.61 -9.83 -7.68
N ASN A 102 -15.35 -10.92 -8.37
CA ASN A 102 -16.33 -11.57 -9.24
C ASN A 102 -17.31 -12.46 -8.45
N ALA A 103 -16.96 -12.84 -7.21
CA ALA A 103 -17.83 -13.63 -6.34
C ALA A 103 -18.92 -12.80 -5.63
N CYS A 104 -18.55 -11.67 -5.01
CA CYS A 104 -19.50 -10.80 -4.30
C CYS A 104 -19.86 -9.51 -5.06
N LEU A 105 -19.23 -9.28 -6.24
CA LEU A 105 -19.46 -8.14 -7.14
C LEU A 105 -19.06 -6.76 -6.59
N GLU A 106 -18.51 -6.68 -5.38
CA GLU A 106 -18.09 -5.41 -4.79
C GLU A 106 -16.77 -4.88 -5.37
N PRO A 107 -16.67 -3.56 -5.62
CA PRO A 107 -15.40 -2.90 -5.88
C PRO A 107 -14.62 -2.69 -4.57
N PHE A 108 -13.29 -2.76 -4.65
CA PHE A 108 -12.42 -2.46 -3.50
C PHE A 108 -11.05 -1.96 -3.98
N ASP A 109 -10.36 -1.23 -3.11
CA ASP A 109 -8.98 -0.81 -3.35
C ASP A 109 -8.02 -1.92 -2.89
N GLU A 110 -7.01 -2.20 -3.70
CA GLU A 110 -5.81 -2.95 -3.32
C GLU A 110 -4.69 -1.97 -3.03
N PHE A 111 -4.00 -2.11 -1.89
CA PHE A 111 -2.74 -1.40 -1.67
C PHE A 111 -1.60 -2.17 -2.37
N LYS A 112 -0.96 -1.58 -3.37
CA LYS A 112 0.06 -2.27 -4.19
C LYS A 112 1.35 -2.50 -3.39
N ALA A 113 1.93 -3.70 -3.54
CA ALA A 113 3.24 -4.03 -3.00
C ALA A 113 4.36 -3.30 -3.76
N ILE A 114 5.34 -2.72 -3.04
CA ILE A 114 6.56 -2.11 -3.61
C ILE A 114 7.81 -2.39 -2.77
#